data_AF-A0A958XZH3-F1
#
_entry.id   AF-A0A958XZH3-F1
#
_cell.length_a   1.000
_cell.length_b   1.000
_cell.length_c   1.000
_cell.angle_alpha   90.00
_cell.angle_beta   90.00
_cell.angle_gamma   90.00
#
_symmetry.space_group_name_H-M   'P 1'
#
loop_
_entity.id
_entity.type
_entity.pdbx_description
1 polymer ?
#
loop_
_entity_poly.entity_id
_entity_poly.type
_entity_poly.pdbx_seq_one_letter_code
_entity_poly.pdbx_strand_id
1 'polypeptide(L)'
;MSQSKDFQLNDPRIINGWAFFDWANSAFALVITAAIFPGYFVAVTDDIVNVFGIEMSNSSLYAYAISASYFLIAMCSPVLSGIADYGGRRKFFLKFF
;
A
#
# COMPACT_ATOMS: atom_id res chain seq x y z
N MET A 1 -29.36 -27.39 -17.42
CA MET A 1 -29.68 -27.25 -15.98
C MET A 1 -28.36 -27.08 -15.23
N SER A 2 -27.80 -25.86 -15.25
CA SER A 2 -26.52 -25.55 -14.60
C SER A 2 -26.85 -24.88 -13.26
N GLN A 3 -26.58 -25.57 -12.17
CA GLN A 3 -26.76 -25.09 -10.80
C GLN A 3 -25.95 -23.79 -10.61
N SER A 4 -26.62 -22.64 -10.54
CA SER A 4 -26.00 -21.43 -10.01
C SER A 4 -25.81 -21.67 -8.51
N LYS A 5 -24.56 -21.93 -8.08
CA LYS A 5 -24.22 -21.94 -6.66
C LYS A 5 -24.64 -20.59 -6.08
N ASP A 6 -25.72 -20.57 -5.30
CA ASP A 6 -26.08 -19.41 -4.49
C ASP A 6 -24.92 -19.15 -3.54
N PHE A 7 -24.18 -18.07 -3.80
CA PHE A 7 -23.23 -17.53 -2.84
C PHE A 7 -24.05 -17.05 -1.64
N GLN A 8 -23.91 -17.70 -0.48
CA GLN A 8 -24.46 -17.15 0.75
C GLN A 8 -23.78 -15.82 1.04
N LEU A 9 -24.51 -14.73 0.81
CA LEU A 9 -24.13 -13.39 1.22
C LEU A 9 -24.14 -13.36 2.76
N ASN A 10 -23.18 -12.66 3.37
CA ASN A 10 -23.00 -12.58 4.82
C ASN A 10 -22.63 -13.90 5.54
N ASP A 11 -21.78 -14.74 4.96
CA ASP A 11 -21.13 -15.81 5.74
C ASP A 11 -20.16 -15.20 6.77
N PRO A 12 -20.38 -15.38 8.09
CA PRO A 12 -19.53 -14.82 9.14
C PRO A 12 -18.08 -15.33 9.07
N ARG A 13 -17.84 -16.53 8.52
CA ARG A 13 -16.48 -17.07 8.32
C ARG A 13 -15.72 -16.28 7.26
N ILE A 14 -16.41 -15.94 6.16
CA ILE A 14 -15.84 -15.15 5.07
C ILE A 14 -15.57 -13.73 5.57
N ILE A 15 -16.54 -13.10 6.25
CA ILE A 15 -16.38 -11.75 6.80
C ILE A 15 -15.19 -11.69 7.77
N ASN A 16 -15.09 -12.62 8.71
CA ASN A 16 -13.97 -12.66 9.64
C ASN A 16 -12.64 -12.91 8.92
N GLY A 17 -12.61 -13.78 7.91
CA GLY A 17 -11.43 -13.98 7.08
C GLY A 17 -10.96 -12.70 6.37
N TRP A 18 -11.89 -11.95 5.80
CA TRP A 18 -11.60 -10.64 5.18
C TRP A 18 -11.17 -9.60 6.22
N ALA A 19 -11.81 -9.57 7.39
CA ALA A 19 -11.44 -8.65 8.46
C ALA A 19 -10.01 -8.90 8.98
N PHE A 20 -9.62 -10.17 9.16
CA PHE A 20 -8.24 -10.52 9.55
C PHE A 20 -7.23 -10.20 8.44
N PHE A 21 -7.60 -10.38 7.17
CA PHE A 21 -6.76 -10.00 6.03
C PHE A 21 -6.50 -8.49 6.01
N ASP A 22 -7.55 -7.67 6.08
CA ASP A 22 -7.42 -6.20 6.11
C ASP A 22 -6.66 -5.70 7.34
N TRP A 23 -6.86 -6.35 8.49
CA TRP A 23 -6.13 -6.04 9.72
C TRP A 23 -4.64 -6.32 9.57
N ALA A 24 -4.26 -7.50 9.06
CA ALA A 24 -2.87 -7.86 8.87
C ALA A 24 -2.18 -6.95 7.83
N ASN A 25 -2.86 -6.64 6.73
CA ASN A 25 -2.34 -5.73 5.70
C ASN A 25 -2.06 -4.33 6.27
N SER A 26 -3.02 -3.76 7.00
CA SER A 26 -2.86 -2.42 7.59
C SER A 26 -1.81 -2.40 8.71
N ALA A 27 -1.76 -3.45 9.54
CA ALA A 27 -0.75 -3.57 10.60
C ALA A 27 0.66 -3.69 10.02
N PHE A 28 0.85 -4.46 8.94
CA PHE A 28 2.13 -4.56 8.24
C PHE A 28 2.58 -3.20 7.70
N ALA A 29 1.70 -2.49 6.99
CA ALA A 29 2.01 -1.16 6.44
C ALA A 29 2.39 -0.16 7.54
N LEU A 30 1.67 -0.17 8.67
CA LEU A 30 1.96 0.69 9.82
C LEU A 30 3.33 0.37 10.45
N VAL A 31 3.61 -0.90 10.73
CA VAL A 31 4.87 -1.30 11.39
C VAL A 31 6.08 -0.97 10.52
N ILE A 32 6.00 -1.24 9.21
CA ILE A 32 7.08 -0.94 8.29
C ILE A 32 7.34 0.57 8.27
N THR A 33 6.30 1.39 8.12
CA THR A 33 6.45 2.84 7.98
C THR A 33 6.80 3.55 9.29
N ALA A 34 6.30 3.08 10.43
CA ALA A 34 6.46 3.75 11.71
C ALA A 34 7.69 3.27 12.50
N ALA A 35 8.03 1.97 12.43
CA ALA A 35 9.07 1.38 13.27
C ALA A 35 10.34 1.00 12.50
N ILE A 36 10.20 0.41 11.31
CA ILE A 36 11.36 -0.14 10.58
C ILE A 36 12.02 0.91 9.70
N PHE A 37 11.22 1.59 8.88
CA PHE A 37 11.71 2.50 7.86
C PHE A 37 12.47 3.73 8.40
N PRO A 38 12.03 4.41 9.48
CA PRO A 38 12.78 5.53 10.04
C PRO A 38 14.16 5.13 10.54
N GLY A 39 14.29 3.97 11.21
CA GLY A 39 15.57 3.47 11.69
C GLY A 39 16.51 3.07 10.55
N TYR A 40 15.98 2.40 9.52
CA TYR A 40 16.75 2.11 8.30
C TYR A 40 17.25 3.38 7.61
N PHE A 41 16.38 4.38 7.50
CA PHE A 41 16.69 5.63 6.81
C PHE A 41 17.77 6.44 7.54
N VAL A 42 17.75 6.50 8.86
CA VAL A 42 18.85 7.11 9.63
C VAL A 42 20.16 6.30 9.51
N ALA A 43 20.09 4.97 9.42
CA ALA A 43 21.28 4.12 9.31
C ALA A 43 21.98 4.20 7.94
N VAL A 44 21.24 4.50 6.87
CA VAL A 44 21.77 4.52 5.49
C VAL A 44 22.18 5.93 5.05
N THR A 45 21.66 6.97 5.69
CA THR A 45 21.82 8.35 5.23
C THR A 45 22.50 9.20 6.30
N ASP A 46 23.54 9.93 5.89
CA ASP A 46 24.23 10.90 6.75
C ASP A 46 23.29 12.07 7.10
N ASP A 47 23.58 12.79 8.19
CA ASP A 47 22.74 13.92 8.66
C ASP A 47 22.53 14.99 7.59
N ILE A 48 23.50 15.16 6.69
CA ILE A 48 23.45 16.05 5.54
C ILE A 48 23.70 15.24 4.27
N VAL A 49 22.71 15.22 3.39
CA VAL A 49 22.74 14.46 2.14
C VAL A 49 22.84 15.45 0.99
N ASN A 50 23.86 15.28 0.15
CA ASN A 50 23.98 16.08 -1.07
C ASN A 50 23.22 15.39 -2.20
N VAL A 51 22.11 15.99 -2.62
CA VAL A 51 21.27 15.47 -3.70
C VAL A 51 21.23 16.49 -4.83
N PHE A 52 21.71 16.10 -6.01
CA PHE A 52 21.82 16.97 -7.19
C PHE A 52 22.58 18.30 -6.95
N GLY A 53 23.52 18.33 -6.01
CA GLY A 53 24.30 19.53 -5.68
C GLY A 53 23.66 20.41 -4.60
N ILE A 54 22.54 19.99 -4.03
CA ILE A 54 21.84 20.69 -2.93
C ILE A 54 22.04 19.90 -1.65
N GLU A 55 22.59 20.55 -0.63
CA GLU A 55 22.68 19.97 0.71
C GLU A 55 21.31 20.04 1.39
N MET A 56 20.79 18.88 1.77
CA MET A 56 19.51 18.77 2.48
C MET A 56 19.69 17.95 3.75
N SER A 57 18.91 18.26 4.78
CA SER A 57 18.85 17.44 5.98
C SER A 57 18.16 16.11 5.68
N ASN A 58 18.58 15.08 6.41
CA ASN A 58 17.99 13.74 6.33
C ASN A 58 16.43 13.79 6.47
N SER A 59 15.92 14.59 7.40
CA SER A 59 14.48 14.79 7.63
C SER A 59 13.73 15.39 6.43
N SER A 60 14.34 16.32 5.70
CA SER A 60 13.73 16.90 4.50
C SER A 60 13.73 15.91 3.35
N LEU A 61 14.81 15.16 3.17
CA LEU A 61 14.89 14.10 2.16
C LEU A 61 13.80 13.04 2.40
N TYR A 62 13.62 12.64 3.66
CA TYR A 62 12.58 11.70 4.09
C TYR A 62 11.17 12.18 3.69
N ALA A 63 10.85 13.43 4.03
CA ALA A 63 9.54 14.01 3.74
C ALA A 63 9.29 14.10 2.22
N TYR A 64 10.29 14.48 1.44
CA TYR A 64 10.19 14.49 -0.02
C TYR A 64 9.99 13.10 -0.62
N ALA A 65 10.73 12.09 -0.14
CA ALA A 65 10.57 10.72 -0.62
C ALA A 65 9.16 10.16 -0.35
N ILE A 66 8.62 10.42 0.84
CA ILE A 66 7.25 10.03 1.20
C ILE A 66 6.22 10.78 0.34
N SER A 67 6.37 12.09 0.18
CA SER A 67 5.47 12.90 -0.63
C SER A 67 5.45 12.44 -2.09
N ALA A 68 6.62 12.17 -2.68
CA ALA A 68 6.74 11.64 -4.04
C ALA A 68 6.07 10.26 -4.18
N SER A 69 6.24 9.39 -3.18
CA SER A 69 5.60 8.07 -3.14
C SER A 69 4.06 8.20 -3.14
N TYR A 70 3.51 9.05 -2.27
CA TYR A 70 2.06 9.30 -2.22
C TYR A 70 1.53 9.97 -3.49
N PHE A 71 2.31 10.85 -4.11
CA PHE A 71 1.95 11.47 -5.38
C PHE A 71 1.82 10.43 -6.49
N LEU A 72 2.79 9.51 -6.62
CA LEU A 72 2.72 8.41 -7.57
C LEU A 72 1.53 7.49 -7.29
N ILE A 73 1.27 7.17 -6.02
CA ILE A 73 0.10 6.37 -5.63
C ILE A 73 -1.19 7.08 -6.04
N ALA A 74 -1.32 8.39 -5.78
CA ALA A 74 -2.49 9.18 -6.13
C ALA A 74 -2.74 9.22 -7.65
N MET A 75 -1.68 9.28 -8.46
CA MET A 75 -1.81 9.21 -9.92
C MET A 75 -2.18 7.81 -10.41
N CYS A 76 -1.58 6.76 -9.84
CA CYS A 76 -1.80 5.38 -10.28
C CYS A 76 -3.16 4.83 -9.81
N SER A 77 -3.62 5.24 -8.63
CA SER A 77 -4.86 4.76 -8.00
C SER A 77 -6.09 4.83 -8.92
N PRO A 78 -6.43 5.95 -9.58
CA PRO A 78 -7.58 6.02 -10.49
C PRO A 78 -7.40 5.15 -11.74
N VAL A 79 -6.17 5.00 -12.25
CA VAL A 79 -5.89 4.18 -13.44
C VAL A 79 -6.09 2.70 -13.12
N LEU A 80 -5.50 2.22 -12.02
CA LEU A 80 -5.59 0.83 -11.56
C LEU A 80 -7.01 0.48 -11.14
N SER A 81 -7.68 1.36 -10.39
CA SER A 81 -9.06 1.17 -9.94
C SER A 81 -10.05 1.17 -11.11
N GLY A 82 -9.87 2.08 -12.08
CA GLY A 82 -10.69 2.12 -13.28
C GLY A 82 -10.59 0.84 -14.13
N ILE A 83 -9.37 0.29 -14.29
CA ILE A 83 -9.16 -0.97 -15.00
C ILE A 83 -9.75 -2.17 -14.23
N ALA A 84 -9.63 -2.17 -12.90
CA ALA A 84 -10.16 -3.24 -12.05
C ALA A 84 -11.70 -3.29 -12.09
N ASP A 85 -12.35 -2.13 -12.13
CA ASP A 85 -13.81 -2.01 -12.18
C ASP A 85 -14.39 -2.32 -13.56
N TYR A 86 -13.77 -1.83 -14.64
CA TYR A 86 -14.22 -2.16 -16.00
C TYR A 86 -13.94 -3.62 -16.39
N GLY A 87 -12.87 -4.21 -15.86
CA GLY A 87 -12.40 -5.53 -16.27
C GLY A 87 -13.00 -6.72 -15.51
N GLY A 88 -13.82 -6.52 -14.48
CA GLY A 88 -14.36 -7.61 -13.64
C GLY A 88 -13.29 -8.44 -12.90
N ARG A 89 -12.02 -8.00 -12.92
CA ARG A 89 -10.83 -8.72 -12.41
C ARG A 89 -10.48 -8.34 -10.97
N ARG A 90 -11.48 -7.92 -10.17
CA ARG A 90 -11.29 -7.51 -8.76
C ARG A 90 -10.52 -8.54 -7.94
N LYS A 91 -10.75 -9.84 -8.16
CA LYS A 91 -10.01 -10.95 -7.50
C LYS A 91 -8.54 -11.11 -7.94
N PHE A 92 -8.16 -10.63 -9.13
CA PHE A 92 -6.78 -10.66 -9.59
C PHE A 92 -5.97 -9.53 -8.94
N PHE A 93 -6.54 -8.32 -8.88
CA PHE A 93 -5.91 -7.20 -8.18
C PHE A 93 -5.74 -7.45 -6.68
N LEU A 94 -6.73 -8.11 -6.05
CA LEU A 94 -6.65 -8.55 -4.65
C LEU A 94 -5.63 -9.65 -4.34
N LYS A 95 -5.13 -10.34 -5.37
CA LYS A 95 -4.01 -11.29 -5.22
C LYS A 95 -2.67 -10.67 -5.57
N PHE A 96 -2.68 -9.52 -6.21
CA PHE A 96 -1.50 -8.83 -6.72
C PHE A 96 -1.02 -7.73 -5.76
N PHE A 97 -1.96 -7.01 -5.15
CA PHE A 97 -1.74 -6.16 -3.98
C PHE A 97 -1.68 -7.01 -2.71
#